data_AF-A0A7J8LZZ9-F1
#
_entry.id   AF-A0A7J8LZZ9-F1
#
_cell.length_a   1.000
_cell.length_b   1.000
_cell.length_c   1.000
_cell.angle_alpha   90.00
_cell.angle_beta   90.00
_cell.angle_gamma   90.00
#
_symmetry.space_group_name_H-M   'P 1'
#
loop_
_entity.id
_entity.type
_entity.pdbx_description
1 polymer ?
#
loop_
_entity_poly.entity_id
_entity_poly.type
_entity_poly.pdbx_seq_one_letter_code
_entity_poly.pdbx_strand_id
1 'polypeptide(L)'
;MRSSNRIELLIDLGTWGPTDEDLISLDPTEFQFEEELYKDRIDFYQRRTRLTEAIQTGTGQLNSIPIAIGVMDFQFIGGVWDP
;
A
#
# COMPACT_ATOMS: atom_id res chain seq x y z
N MET A 1 10.77 7.64 -1.48
CA MET A 1 10.47 6.96 -2.76
C MET A 1 9.12 6.29 -2.60
N ARG A 2 8.19 6.45 -3.56
CA ARG A 2 6.86 5.82 -3.50
C ARG A 2 6.94 4.33 -3.85
N SER A 3 5.96 3.57 -3.41
CA SER A 3 5.69 2.18 -3.83
C SER A 3 5.60 2.06 -5.35
N SER A 4 4.82 2.90 -6.02
CA SER A 4 4.71 2.96 -7.49
C SER A 4 6.07 3.04 -8.20
N ASN A 5 6.97 3.92 -7.74
CA ASN A 5 8.29 4.08 -8.34
C ASN A 5 9.16 2.82 -8.22
N ARG A 6 8.98 2.03 -7.15
CA ARG A 6 9.69 0.75 -6.98
C ARG A 6 9.11 -0.34 -7.86
N ILE A 7 7.78 -0.35 -8.02
CA ILE A 7 7.10 -1.27 -8.95
C ILE A 7 7.61 -1.01 -10.38
N GLU A 8 7.61 0.25 -10.82
CA GLU A 8 8.13 0.63 -12.15
C GLU A 8 9.62 0.31 -12.35
N LEU A 9 10.41 0.29 -11.28
CA LEU A 9 11.83 -0.04 -11.33
C LEU A 9 12.10 -1.56 -11.40
N LEU A 10 11.25 -2.36 -10.75
CA LEU A 10 11.44 -3.81 -10.59
C LEU A 10 10.66 -4.64 -11.59
N ILE A 11 9.48 -4.18 -12.00
CA ILE A 11 8.55 -4.95 -12.83
C ILE A 11 8.72 -4.55 -14.30
N ASP A 12 8.82 -5.54 -15.17
CA ASP A 12 8.91 -5.37 -16.61
C ASP A 12 7.69 -4.56 -17.10
N LEU A 13 7.96 -3.53 -17.92
CA LEU A 13 6.96 -2.58 -18.38
C LEU A 13 5.75 -3.28 -19.03
N GLY A 14 4.54 -2.91 -18.58
CA GLY A 14 3.29 -3.46 -19.12
C GLY A 14 2.90 -4.84 -18.58
N THR A 15 3.67 -5.40 -17.64
CA THR A 15 3.35 -6.70 -17.01
C THR A 15 2.72 -6.58 -15.63
N TRP A 16 2.70 -5.38 -15.06
CA TRP A 16 2.11 -5.13 -13.74
C TRP A 16 0.60 -5.39 -13.75
N GLY A 17 0.19 -6.39 -12.97
CA GLY A 17 -1.19 -6.70 -12.65
C GLY A 17 -1.41 -6.49 -11.15
N PRO A 18 -1.95 -5.33 -10.72
CA PRO A 18 -2.21 -5.08 -9.30
C PRO A 18 -3.27 -6.06 -8.77
N THR A 19 -3.14 -6.44 -7.50
CA THR A 19 -4.11 -7.27 -6.78
C THR A 19 -4.59 -6.49 -5.56
N ASP A 20 -5.82 -6.75 -5.11
CA ASP A 20 -6.36 -6.20 -3.86
C ASP A 20 -6.35 -4.65 -3.81
N GLU A 21 -6.56 -3.98 -4.95
CA GLU A 21 -6.60 -2.51 -5.01
C GLU A 21 -7.70 -1.91 -4.11
N ASP A 22 -8.78 -2.67 -3.90
CA ASP A 22 -9.90 -2.31 -3.04
C ASP A 22 -9.70 -2.71 -1.56
N LEU A 23 -8.51 -3.19 -1.18
CA LEU A 23 -8.21 -3.52 0.21
C LEU A 23 -8.16 -2.23 1.03
N ILE A 24 -9.07 -2.12 1.99
CA ILE A 24 -9.17 -0.97 2.89
C ILE A 24 -9.09 -1.50 4.32
N SER A 25 -8.19 -0.92 5.12
CA SER A 25 -8.20 -1.15 6.57
C SER A 25 -9.54 -0.73 7.17
N LEU A 26 -10.19 -1.67 7.82
CA LEU A 26 -11.35 -1.42 8.67
C LEU A 26 -10.84 -1.28 10.10
N ASP A 27 -11.33 -0.27 10.82
CA ASP A 27 -11.07 -0.09 12.26
C ASP A 27 -12.33 -0.52 13.05
N PRO A 28 -12.55 -1.83 13.26
CA PRO A 28 -13.74 -2.33 13.96
C PRO A 28 -13.70 -2.07 15.47
N THR A 29 -12.55 -1.68 16.02
CA THR A 29 -12.33 -1.44 17.44
C THR A 29 -12.39 0.04 17.83
N GLU A 30 -12.57 0.94 16.86
CA GLU A 30 -12.49 2.40 17.03
C GLU A 30 -11.23 2.78 17.81
N PHE A 31 -10.10 2.19 17.41
CA PHE A 31 -8.87 2.29 18.16
C PHE A 31 -8.39 3.74 18.19
N GLN A 32 -8.29 4.28 19.41
CA GLN A 32 -7.67 5.59 19.64
C GLN A 32 -6.16 5.41 19.74
N PHE A 33 -5.43 6.02 18.81
CA PHE A 33 -3.99 6.15 18.94
C PHE A 33 -3.67 7.56 19.42
N GLU A 34 -3.18 7.66 20.65
CA GLU A 34 -2.96 8.94 21.34
C GLU A 34 -4.26 9.76 21.47
N GLU A 35 -4.37 10.89 20.77
CA GLU A 35 -5.50 11.82 20.82
C GLU A 35 -6.35 11.82 19.52
N GLU A 36 -6.03 10.94 18.56
CA GLU A 36 -6.74 10.82 17.27
C GLU A 36 -7.28 9.40 17.04
N LEU A 37 -8.43 9.30 16.37
CA LEU A 37 -8.95 8.01 15.90
C LEU A 37 -8.04 7.46 14.80
N TYR A 38 -7.71 6.16 14.86
CA TYR A 38 -6.87 5.52 13.85
C TYR A 38 -7.48 5.65 12.44
N LYS A 39 -8.81 5.57 12.34
CA LYS A 39 -9.56 5.88 11.12
C LYS A 39 -9.28 7.26 10.53
N ASP A 40 -9.21 8.32 11.35
CA ASP A 40 -8.94 9.68 10.87
C ASP A 40 -7.52 9.79 10.30
N ARG A 41 -6.57 9.06 10.89
CA ARG A 41 -5.20 8.94 10.37
C ARG A 41 -5.18 8.19 9.04
N ILE A 42 -5.87 7.05 8.93
CA ILE A 42 -6.00 6.31 7.66
C ILE A 42 -6.55 7.24 6.57
N ASP A 43 -7.67 7.92 6.82
CA ASP A 43 -8.30 8.84 5.86
C ASP A 43 -7.33 9.96 5.40
N PHE A 44 -6.57 10.54 6.34
CA PHE A 44 -5.56 11.55 6.02
C PHE A 44 -4.46 11.02 5.10
N TYR A 45 -3.91 9.84 5.42
CA TYR A 45 -2.81 9.24 4.64
C TYR A 45 -3.29 8.70 3.29
N GLN A 46 -4.49 8.14 3.20
CA GLN A 46 -5.12 7.76 1.94
C GLN A 46 -5.25 8.98 1.00
N ARG A 47 -5.75 10.11 1.51
CA ARG A 47 -5.84 11.36 0.71
C ARG A 47 -4.46 11.89 0.29
N ARG A 48 -3.48 11.81 1.18
CA ARG A 48 -2.11 12.31 0.93
C ARG A 48 -1.34 11.47 -0.08
N THR A 49 -1.44 10.15 0.00
CA THR A 49 -0.66 9.20 -0.80
C THR A 49 -1.41 8.74 -2.05
N ARG A 50 -2.75 8.84 -2.04
CA ARG A 50 -3.67 8.21 -3.01
C ARG A 50 -3.59 6.68 -3.05
N LEU A 51 -3.10 6.08 -1.98
CA LEU A 51 -3.12 4.64 -1.77
C LEU A 51 -4.29 4.29 -0.87
N THR A 52 -4.88 3.11 -1.06
CA THR A 52 -5.91 2.56 -0.17
C THR A 52 -5.30 1.97 1.10
N GLU A 53 -4.05 1.49 1.01
CA GLU A 53 -3.30 0.89 2.12
C GLU A 53 -1.79 1.21 2.04
N ALA A 54 -1.06 0.96 3.13
CA ALA A 54 0.39 1.08 3.22
C ALA A 54 1.17 0.11 2.33
N ILE A 55 0.53 -0.88 1.70
CA ILE A 55 1.17 -1.85 0.81
C ILE A 55 0.43 -1.94 -0.52
N GLN A 56 1.19 -1.99 -1.61
CA GLN A 56 0.67 -2.37 -2.92
C GLN A 56 1.10 -3.80 -3.23
N THR A 57 0.15 -4.69 -3.50
CA THR A 57 0.40 -6.08 -3.90
C THR A 57 0.01 -6.28 -5.36
N GLY A 58 0.63 -7.27 -5.99
CA GLY A 58 0.33 -7.60 -7.37
C GLY A 58 1.24 -8.67 -7.94
N THR A 59 1.01 -8.94 -9.23
CA THR A 59 1.80 -9.86 -10.04
C THR A 59 2.46 -9.11 -11.18
N GLY A 60 3.55 -9.67 -11.70
CA GLY A 60 4.27 -9.11 -12.83
C GLY A 60 5.41 -10.00 -13.26
N GLN A 61 6.24 -9.49 -14.17
CA GLN A 61 7.47 -10.17 -14.56
C GLN A 61 8.69 -9.36 -14.11
N LEU A 62 9.72 -10.06 -13.66
CA LEU A 62 11.05 -9.51 -13.40
C LEU A 62 12.03 -10.26 -14.30
N ASN A 63 12.58 -9.61 -15.31
CA ASN A 63 13.43 -10.26 -16.31
C ASN A 63 12.74 -11.48 -16.96
N SER A 64 11.46 -11.33 -17.33
CA SER A 64 10.59 -12.40 -17.88
C SER A 64 10.30 -13.58 -16.93
N ILE A 65 10.64 -13.46 -15.64
CA ILE A 65 10.28 -14.44 -14.63
C ILE A 65 8.99 -13.96 -13.93
N PRO A 66 7.90 -14.74 -13.95
CA PRO A 66 6.67 -14.37 -13.27
C PRO A 66 6.86 -14.36 -11.76
N ILE A 67 6.45 -13.28 -11.11
CA ILE A 67 6.53 -13.10 -9.66
C ILE A 67 5.25 -12.50 -9.09
N ALA A 68 5.02 -12.75 -7.81
CA ALA A 68 4.14 -11.95 -6.96
C ALA A 68 5.00 -11.06 -6.06
N ILE A 69 4.58 -9.81 -5.84
CA ILE A 69 5.33 -8.84 -5.04
C ILE A 69 4.39 -8.00 -4.18
N GLY A 70 4.84 -7.66 -2.98
CA GLY A 70 4.24 -6.65 -2.11
C GLY A 70 5.23 -5.54 -1.82
N VAL A 71 4.84 -4.28 -2.05
CA VAL A 71 5.70 -3.11 -1.91
C VAL A 71 5.08 -2.13 -0.92
N MET A 72 5.65 -2.06 0.30
CA MET A 72 5.18 -1.17 1.37
C MET A 72 5.61 0.28 1.15
N ASP A 73 4.69 1.24 1.21
CA ASP A 73 4.93 2.68 1.14
C ASP A 73 5.06 3.31 2.54
N PHE A 74 6.29 3.66 2.93
CA PHE A 74 6.57 4.32 4.20
C PHE A 74 5.94 5.72 4.32
N GLN A 75 5.44 6.32 3.22
CA GLN A 75 4.69 7.58 3.31
C GLN A 75 3.29 7.38 3.91
N PHE A 76 2.79 6.15 3.98
CA PHE A 76 1.52 5.78 4.59
C PHE A 76 1.77 5.27 6.02
N ILE A 77 1.54 6.11 7.03
CA ILE A 77 1.72 5.78 8.47
C ILE A 77 3.07 5.08 8.76
N GLY A 78 4.17 5.48 8.09
CA GLY A 78 5.48 4.85 8.30
C GLY A 78 5.60 3.39 7.83
N GLY A 79 4.69 2.92 6.98
CA GLY A 79 4.64 1.53 6.52
C GLY A 79 4.03 0.58 7.55
N VAL A 80 3.34 1.11 8.57
CA VAL A 80 2.56 0.30 9.50
C VAL A 80 1.36 -0.26 8.76
N TRP A 81 1.30 -1.58 8.70
CA TRP A 81 0.08 -2.33 8.48
C TRP A 81 -0.55 -2.57 9.86
N ASP A 82 -1.88 -2.48 9.92
CA ASP A 82 -2.75 -2.61 11.11
C ASP A 82 -2.19 -3.56 12.20
N PRO A 83 -2.25 -3.22 13.52
CA PRO A 83 -1.87 -4.14 14.60
C PRO A 83 -2.73 -5.40 14.71
#